data_AF-A0A7V2WLC1-F1
#
_entry.id   AF-A0A7V2WLC1-F1
#
_cell.length_a   1.000
_cell.length_b   1.000
_cell.length_c   1.000
_cell.angle_alpha   90.00
_cell.angle_beta   90.00
_cell.angle_gamma   90.00
#
_symmetry.space_group_name_H-M   'P 1'
#
loop_
_entity.id
_entity.type
_entity.pdbx_description
1 polymer ?
#
loop_
_entity_poly.entity_id
_entity_poly.type
_entity_poly.pdbx_seq_one_letter_code
_entity_poly.pdbx_strand_id
1 'polypeptide(L)'
;YIDELADQRWVLREEGSGTRAVFLDYIKEKVPRLNIFMELGHTESIKSLMQSGKALTCVSALAVSEELKDGTLYRVDLKNFDCRRHFYAIYHKDKYRSDLFNKFLDFSKGMIGESMECRGCRDD
;
A
#
# COMPACT_ATOMS: atom_id res chain seq x y z
N TYR A 1 18.53 2.48 -7.42
CA TYR A 1 17.30 3.10 -7.97
C TYR A 1 16.25 2.02 -8.18
N ILE A 2 15.00 2.33 -8.56
CA ILE A 2 13.93 1.31 -8.68
C ILE A 2 14.12 0.40 -9.90
N ASP A 3 14.60 0.96 -11.00
CA ASP A 3 14.98 0.27 -12.24
C ASP A 3 16.08 -0.78 -12.02
N GLU A 4 17.05 -0.51 -11.15
CA GLU A 4 18.09 -1.47 -10.75
C GLU A 4 17.54 -2.73 -10.05
N LEU A 5 16.29 -2.70 -9.58
CA LEU A 5 15.63 -3.82 -8.90
C LEU A 5 14.66 -4.59 -9.80
N ALA A 6 14.47 -4.17 -11.05
CA ALA A 6 13.41 -4.69 -11.91
C ALA A 6 13.49 -6.21 -12.14
N ASP A 7 14.70 -6.74 -12.28
CA ASP A 7 14.98 -8.15 -12.56
C ASP A 7 15.02 -9.05 -11.31
N GLN A 8 14.97 -8.46 -10.11
CA GLN A 8 14.93 -9.22 -8.86
C GLN A 8 13.62 -10.00 -8.73
N ARG A 9 13.57 -10.99 -7.83
CA ARG A 9 12.33 -11.76 -7.61
C ARG A 9 11.33 -10.90 -6.83
N TRP A 10 10.28 -10.45 -7.51
CA TRP A 10 9.20 -9.69 -6.87
C TRP A 10 8.04 -10.58 -6.46
N VAL A 11 7.61 -10.43 -5.21
CA VAL A 11 6.37 -11.00 -4.69
C VAL A 11 5.42 -9.85 -4.48
N LEU A 12 4.32 -9.84 -5.23
CA LEU A 12 3.31 -8.80 -5.12
C LEU A 12 2.00 -9.36 -4.58
N ARG A 13 1.12 -8.44 -4.18
CA ARG A 13 -0.29 -8.78 -3.97
C ARG A 13 -0.93 -9.22 -5.30
N GLU A 14 -2.03 -9.96 -5.18
CA GLU A 14 -2.91 -10.36 -6.26
C GLU A 14 -3.39 -9.17 -7.11
N GLU A 15 -3.76 -9.46 -8.36
CA GLU A 15 -4.45 -8.50 -9.21
C GLU A 15 -5.74 -7.98 -8.54
N GLY A 16 -6.02 -6.68 -8.70
CA GLY A 16 -7.10 -5.99 -7.98
C GLY A 16 -6.71 -5.43 -6.61
N SER A 17 -5.54 -5.80 -6.06
CA SER A 17 -5.03 -5.16 -4.85
C SER A 17 -4.70 -3.68 -5.09
N GLY A 18 -5.32 -2.79 -4.32
CA GLY A 18 -5.06 -1.35 -4.42
C GLY A 18 -3.61 -0.98 -4.12
N THR A 19 -2.91 -1.73 -3.27
CA THR A 19 -1.48 -1.51 -3.01
C THR A 19 -0.64 -1.86 -4.24
N ARG A 20 -0.92 -2.99 -4.89
CA ARG A 20 -0.26 -3.40 -6.15
C ARG A 20 -0.50 -2.36 -7.24
N ALA A 21 -1.75 -1.92 -7.41
CA ALA A 21 -2.12 -0.96 -8.44
C ALA A 21 -1.35 0.36 -8.29
N VAL A 22 -1.32 0.93 -7.08
CA VAL A 22 -0.58 2.16 -6.79
C VAL A 22 0.91 2.00 -7.04
N PHE A 23 1.50 0.89 -6.61
CA PHE A 23 2.92 0.63 -6.82
C PHE A 23 3.28 0.51 -8.30
N LEU A 24 2.54 -0.31 -9.05
CA LEU A 24 2.79 -0.50 -10.48
C LEU A 24 2.58 0.80 -11.27
N ASP A 25 1.55 1.58 -10.94
CA ASP A 25 1.31 2.89 -11.56
C ASP A 25 2.46 3.88 -11.28
N TYR A 26 3.00 3.88 -10.06
CA TYR A 26 4.10 4.75 -9.66
C TYR A 26 5.41 4.44 -10.40
N ILE A 27 5.66 3.17 -10.73
CA ILE A 27 6.93 2.74 -11.34
C ILE A 27 6.88 2.60 -12.86
N LYS A 28 5.69 2.57 -13.48
CA LYS A 28 5.50 2.19 -14.89
C LYS A 28 6.40 2.92 -15.90
N GLU A 29 6.67 4.21 -15.67
CA GLU A 29 7.49 5.04 -16.57
C GLU A 29 8.98 4.70 -16.48
N LYS A 30 9.45 4.24 -15.31
CA LYS A 30 10.86 3.90 -15.06
C LYS A 30 11.14 2.41 -15.22
N VAL A 31 10.14 1.58 -14.95
CA VAL A 31 10.22 0.11 -14.91
C VAL A 31 9.06 -0.45 -15.75
N PRO A 32 9.25 -0.60 -17.08
CA PRO A 32 8.18 -1.07 -17.96
C PRO A 32 7.85 -2.55 -17.72
N ARG A 33 8.77 -3.31 -17.12
CA ARG A 33 8.59 -4.71 -16.77
C ARG A 33 9.23 -5.01 -15.43
N LEU A 34 8.48 -5.72 -14.59
CA LEU A 34 8.94 -6.24 -13.31
C LEU A 34 8.99 -7.77 -13.37
N ASN A 35 10.02 -8.39 -12.80
CA ASN A 35 10.10 -9.84 -12.65
C ASN A 35 9.20 -10.31 -11.49
N ILE A 36 7.89 -10.38 -11.74
CA ILE A 36 6.89 -10.87 -10.79
C ILE A 36 7.05 -12.39 -10.69
N PHE A 37 7.74 -12.83 -9.64
CA PHE A 37 8.00 -14.23 -9.35
C PHE A 37 6.78 -14.93 -8.75
N MET A 38 6.01 -14.23 -7.93
CA MET A 38 4.84 -14.79 -7.24
C MET A 38 3.81 -13.72 -6.90
N GLU A 39 2.54 -14.12 -6.88
CA GLU A 39 1.42 -13.30 -6.43
C GLU A 39 0.71 -13.97 -5.27
N LEU A 40 0.39 -13.20 -4.22
CA LEU A 40 -0.22 -13.71 -3.00
C LEU A 40 -1.42 -12.85 -2.58
N GLY A 41 -2.51 -13.51 -2.17
CA GLY A 41 -3.78 -12.87 -1.80
C GLY A 41 -3.78 -12.08 -0.48
N HIS A 42 -2.82 -12.36 0.40
CA HIS A 42 -2.83 -11.86 1.77
C HIS A 42 -1.48 -11.27 2.17
N THR A 43 -1.53 -10.16 2.92
CA THR A 43 -0.31 -9.50 3.42
C THR A 43 0.49 -10.41 4.34
N GLU A 44 -0.16 -11.17 5.23
CA GLU A 44 0.54 -12.11 6.12
C GLU A 44 1.30 -13.20 5.35
N SER A 45 0.74 -13.70 4.25
CA SER A 45 1.44 -14.67 3.39
C SER A 45 2.71 -14.08 2.77
N ILE A 46 2.66 -12.81 2.35
CA ILE A 46 3.86 -12.10 1.87
C ILE A 46 4.88 -11.97 3.00
N LYS A 47 4.46 -11.58 4.20
CA LYS A 47 5.36 -11.39 5.35
C LYS A 47 6.09 -12.69 5.71
N SER A 48 5.37 -13.81 5.82
CA SER A 48 5.99 -15.12 6.07
C SER A 48 6.96 -15.54 4.96
N LEU A 49 6.64 -15.25 3.70
CA LEU A 49 7.54 -15.57 2.58
C LEU A 49 8.80 -14.71 2.60
N MET A 50 8.70 -13.42 2.91
CA MET A 50 9.84 -12.51 2.98
C MET A 50 10.82 -12.91 4.09
N GLN A 51 10.35 -13.52 5.18
CA GLN A 51 11.21 -14.01 6.27
C GLN A 51 12.04 -15.25 5.87
N SER A 52 11.64 -15.98 4.85
CA SER A 52 12.27 -17.26 4.45
C SER A 52 13.07 -17.20 3.15
N GLY A 53 13.06 -16.07 2.43
CA GLY A 53 13.61 -16.00 1.09
C GLY A 53 14.22 -14.66 0.68
N LYS A 54 15.11 -14.71 -0.33
CA LYS A 54 15.61 -13.52 -1.02
C LYS A 54 14.62 -13.10 -2.11
N ALA A 55 13.71 -12.22 -1.74
CA ALA A 55 12.74 -11.61 -2.64
C ALA A 55 12.44 -10.17 -2.21
N LEU A 56 11.85 -9.40 -3.12
CA LEU A 56 11.38 -8.04 -2.88
C LEU A 56 9.85 -8.01 -2.90
N THR A 57 9.28 -7.07 -2.18
CA THR A 57 7.83 -6.85 -2.20
C THR A 57 7.51 -5.36 -2.08
N CYS A 58 6.29 -4.98 -2.45
CA CYS A 58 5.71 -3.70 -2.10
C CYS A 58 4.47 -3.93 -1.23
N VAL A 59 4.53 -3.41 0.00
CA VAL A 59 3.46 -3.49 1.00
C VAL A 59 3.36 -2.16 1.74
N SER A 60 2.20 -1.92 2.37
CA SER A 60 2.04 -0.74 3.23
C SER A 60 3.01 -0.80 4.40
N ALA A 61 3.74 0.28 4.65
CA ALA A 61 4.61 0.39 5.83
C ALA A 61 3.85 0.19 7.15
N LEU A 62 2.57 0.58 7.20
CA LEU A 62 1.69 0.34 8.37
C LEU A 62 1.44 -1.16 8.61
N ALA A 63 1.46 -1.99 7.58
CA ALA A 63 1.16 -3.42 7.70
C ALA A 63 2.39 -4.25 8.10
N VAL A 64 3.59 -3.66 8.03
CA VAL A 64 4.87 -4.29 8.38
C VAL A 64 5.62 -3.52 9.46
N SER A 65 4.94 -2.65 10.21
CA SER A 65 5.59 -1.78 11.19
C SER A 65 6.27 -2.56 12.30
N GLU A 66 5.68 -3.69 12.72
CA GLU A 66 6.25 -4.57 13.73
C GLU A 66 7.51 -5.27 13.19
N GLU A 67 7.47 -5.79 11.97
CA GLU A 67 8.62 -6.47 11.36
C GLU A 67 9.79 -5.53 11.08
N LEU A 68 9.50 -4.28 10.72
CA LEU A 68 10.51 -3.24 10.57
C LEU A 68 11.14 -2.87 11.93
N LYS A 69 10.33 -2.82 13.00
CA LYS A 69 10.80 -2.53 14.36
C LYS A 69 11.64 -3.69 14.91
N ASP A 70 11.23 -4.92 14.66
CA ASP A 70 11.88 -6.13 15.15
C ASP A 70 13.06 -6.56 14.25
N GLY A 71 13.24 -5.89 13.11
CA GLY A 71 14.32 -6.16 12.16
C GLY A 71 14.16 -7.48 11.40
N THR A 72 12.96 -8.06 11.37
CA THR A 72 12.67 -9.28 10.59
C THR A 72 12.37 -8.96 9.13
N LEU A 73 11.99 -7.71 8.83
CA LEU A 73 11.95 -7.14 7.49
C LEU A 73 12.76 -5.85 7.45
N TYR A 74 13.32 -5.56 6.28
CA TYR A 74 14.10 -4.36 6.04
C TYR A 74 13.50 -3.54 4.90
N ARG A 75 13.42 -2.23 5.11
CA ARG A 75 13.06 -1.29 4.06
C ARG A 75 14.24 -1.14 3.10
N VAL A 76 13.96 -1.19 1.80
CA VAL A 76 14.94 -0.84 0.77
C VAL A 76 14.84 0.66 0.49
N ASP A 77 15.89 1.40 0.80
CA ASP A 77 15.94 2.83 0.54
C ASP A 77 16.32 3.12 -0.91
N LEU A 78 15.41 3.79 -1.61
CA LEU A 78 15.50 4.06 -3.03
C LEU A 78 15.70 5.56 -3.27
N LYS A 79 16.64 5.89 -4.16
CA LYS A 79 16.85 7.27 -4.62
C LYS A 79 15.67 7.73 -5.50
N ASN A 80 15.22 8.97 -5.28
CA ASN A 80 14.13 9.61 -6.03
C ASN A 80 12.85 8.75 -6.10
N PHE A 81 12.51 8.13 -4.97
CA PHE A 81 11.40 7.21 -4.84
C PHE A 81 10.59 7.54 -3.59
N ASP A 82 9.42 8.12 -3.81
CA ASP A 82 8.48 8.51 -2.76
C ASP A 82 7.06 8.09 -3.19
N CYS A 83 6.80 6.79 -3.09
CA CYS A 83 5.51 6.20 -3.44
C CYS A 83 4.51 6.45 -2.31
N ARG A 84 3.72 7.53 -2.44
CA ARG A 84 2.67 7.88 -1.48
C ARG A 84 1.31 7.39 -1.93
N ARG A 85 0.48 6.99 -0.97
CA ARG A 85 -0.93 6.65 -1.20
C ARG A 85 -1.80 7.45 -0.26
N HIS A 86 -2.86 8.06 -0.80
CA HIS A 86 -3.90 8.69 0.00
C HIS A 86 -4.93 7.66 0.46
N PHE A 87 -5.46 7.82 1.67
CA PHE A 87 -6.65 7.10 2.10
C PHE A 87 -7.88 7.98 1.84
N TYR A 88 -8.95 7.35 1.40
CA TYR A 88 -10.20 8.06 1.09
C TYR A 88 -11.33 7.48 1.92
N ALA A 89 -12.13 8.37 2.53
CA ALA A 89 -13.43 8.00 3.08
C ALA A 89 -14.48 8.20 2.00
N ILE A 90 -15.14 7.10 1.58
CA ILE A 90 -16.17 7.11 0.54
C ILE A 90 -17.51 6.73 1.17
N TYR A 91 -18.52 7.56 0.97
CA TYR A 91 -19.89 7.33 1.38
C TYR A 91 -20.84 8.07 0.44
N HIS A 92 -22.09 7.60 0.35
CA HIS A 92 -23.11 8.21 -0.51
C HIS A 92 -23.37 9.67 -0.12
N LYS A 93 -23.67 10.54 -1.10
CA LYS A 93 -23.98 11.95 -0.85
C LYS A 93 -25.14 12.14 0.14
N ASP A 94 -26.14 11.26 0.06
CA ASP A 94 -27.32 11.26 0.93
C ASP A 94 -27.14 10.38 2.19
N LYS A 95 -25.90 10.03 2.56
CA LYS A 95 -25.65 9.25 3.77
C LYS A 95 -26.00 10.07 5.01
N TYR A 96 -26.93 9.57 5.83
CA TYR A 96 -27.19 10.15 7.15
C TYR A 96 -25.93 10.09 8.04
N ARG A 97 -25.47 11.27 8.48
CA ARG A 97 -24.27 11.44 9.30
C ARG A 97 -24.64 11.57 10.78
N SER A 98 -24.89 10.44 11.42
CA SER A 98 -25.08 10.40 12.86
C SER A 98 -23.81 10.83 13.61
N ASP A 99 -23.95 11.17 14.89
CA ASP A 99 -22.80 11.47 15.76
C ASP A 99 -21.81 10.32 15.82
N LEU A 100 -22.30 9.07 15.88
CA LEU A 100 -21.45 7.88 15.85
C LEU A 100 -20.67 7.79 14.55
N PHE A 101 -21.30 8.07 13.41
CA PHE A 101 -20.64 8.05 12.11
C PHE A 101 -19.52 9.10 12.04
N ASN A 102 -19.78 10.32 12.49
CA ASN A 102 -18.77 11.38 12.51
C ASN A 102 -17.61 11.03 13.45
N LYS A 103 -17.90 10.54 14.66
CA LYS A 103 -16.88 10.07 15.61
C LYS A 103 -16.04 8.94 15.02
N PHE A 104 -16.64 8.01 14.29
CA PHE A 104 -15.92 6.94 13.61
C PHE A 104 -14.99 7.48 12.49
N LEU A 105 -15.46 8.44 11.69
CA LEU A 105 -14.63 9.09 10.68
C LEU A 105 -13.43 9.80 11.31
N ASP A 106 -13.65 10.54 12.40
CA ASP A 106 -12.58 11.29 13.06
C ASP A 106 -11.59 10.35 13.75
N PHE A 107 -12.08 9.27 14.38
CA PHE A 107 -11.23 8.20 14.90
C PHE A 107 -10.37 7.56 13.80
N SER A 108 -10.96 7.25 12.64
CA SER A 108 -10.25 6.64 11.52
C SER A 108 -9.18 7.56 10.94
N LYS A 109 -9.45 8.87 10.82
CA LYS A 109 -8.47 9.88 10.42
C LYS A 109 -7.29 9.94 11.38
N GLY A 110 -7.56 9.90 12.69
CA GLY A 110 -6.52 9.89 13.72
C GLY A 110 -5.60 8.67 13.62
N MET A 111 -6.15 7.48 13.36
CA MET A 111 -5.35 6.26 13.23
C MET A 111 -4.46 6.23 11.98
N ILE A 112 -4.89 6.84 10.88
CA ILE A 112 -4.19 6.77 9.58
C ILE A 112 -3.08 7.85 9.49
N GLY A 113 -3.02 8.79 10.44
CA GLY A 113 -2.07 9.90 10.45
C GLY A 113 -2.40 10.92 9.35
N GLU A 114 -3.17 11.96 9.69
CA GLU A 114 -3.49 13.15 8.86
C GLU A 114 -3.28 12.99 7.34
N SER A 115 -4.02 12.10 6.68
CA SER A 115 -3.99 11.93 5.21
C SER A 115 -5.24 11.21 4.69
N MET A 116 -6.42 11.53 5.26
CA MET A 116 -7.70 11.04 4.76
C MET A 116 -8.48 12.17 4.11
N GLU A 117 -8.64 12.12 2.80
CA GLU A 117 -9.48 13.05 2.04
C GLU A 117 -10.91 12.47 1.93
N CYS A 118 -11.91 13.31 2.17
CA CYS A 118 -13.30 12.95 1.88
C CYS A 118 -13.59 13.23 0.40
N ARG A 119 -13.95 12.21 -0.37
CA ARG A 119 -14.53 12.40 -1.72
C ARG A 119 -15.98 11.95 -1.69
N GLY A 120 -16.88 12.91 -1.49
CA GLY A 120 -18.30 12.78 -1.79
C GLY A 120 -18.53 12.99 -3.29
N CYS A 121 -19.45 12.21 -3.86
CA CYS A 121 -19.73 12.04 -5.29
C CYS A 121 -19.69 13.32 -6.14
N ARG A 122 -19.20 13.18 -7.39
CA ARG A 122 -19.29 14.19 -8.45
C ARG A 122 -20.70 14.78 -8.52
N ASP A 123 -20.75 16.10 -8.66
CA ASP A 123 -21.91 16.84 -9.14
C ASP A 123 -22.17 16.40 -10.59
N ASP A 124 -23.05 15.41 -10.76
CA ASP A 124 -23.83 15.18 -11.98
C ASP A 124 -25.31 15.32 -11.62
#